data_AF-A0A9W7YR95-F1
#
_entry.id   AF-A0A9W7YR95-F1
#
_cell.length_a   1.000
_cell.length_b   1.000
_cell.length_c   1.000
_cell.angle_alpha   90.00
_cell.angle_beta   90.00
_cell.angle_gamma   90.00
#
_symmetry.space_group_name_H-M   'P 1'
#
loop_
_entity.id
_entity.type
_entity.pdbx_description
1 polymer ?
#
loop_
_entity_poly.entity_id
_entity_poly.type
_entity_poly.pdbx_seq_one_letter_code
_entity_poly.pdbx_strand_id
1 'polypeptide(L)'
;MRRGLHCARALRTQNVHQGPTDTLLPGQFLVGAPHPVSNIRPIAFYIASDETPSERTYRLMREEAASTDHSFWADNNTRFERGRIEFERTRIDRTGSCTLDDLSVYFQEYQNESYERHVEYNKYVWKRNWRMVWPGIRAWVDEVRRRGRRREFAVARHAEQGYFFGREGVEKDRAKDVKDGSAPQPSQPEANRRDEKIRSYY
;
A
#
# COMPACT_ATOMS: atom_id res chain seq x y z
N MET A 1 5.95 16.54 43.08
CA MET A 1 5.79 17.28 41.80
C MET A 1 7.13 17.32 41.06
N ARG A 2 7.34 16.51 40.02
CA ARG A 2 8.34 16.78 38.98
C ARG A 2 7.76 16.37 37.63
N ARG A 3 7.55 17.36 36.78
CA ARG A 3 7.04 17.25 35.42
C ARG A 3 8.20 16.89 34.49
N GLY A 4 7.87 16.12 33.46
CA GLY A 4 8.32 16.39 32.09
C GLY A 4 9.64 15.76 31.70
N LEU A 5 9.55 14.81 30.76
CA LEU A 5 10.28 14.80 29.51
C LEU A 5 9.58 13.78 28.60
N HIS A 6 8.52 14.24 27.92
CA HIS A 6 7.96 13.52 26.79
C HIS A 6 8.96 13.65 25.63
N CYS A 7 9.67 12.57 25.36
CA CYS A 7 10.47 12.41 24.14
C CYS A 7 9.51 12.24 22.96
N ALA A 8 9.00 13.35 22.42
CA ALA A 8 8.31 13.36 21.14
C ALA A 8 9.36 13.35 20.02
N ARG A 9 9.97 12.18 19.80
CA ARG A 9 10.76 11.96 18.58
C ARG A 9 9.76 11.85 17.43
N ALA A 10 9.59 12.96 16.71
CA ALA A 10 8.87 12.98 15.46
C ALA A 10 9.52 11.99 14.50
N LEU A 11 8.94 10.79 14.39
CA LEU A 11 9.26 9.87 13.31
C LEU A 11 8.75 10.54 12.05
N ARG A 12 9.71 11.05 11.27
CA ARG A 12 9.52 11.47 9.88
C ARG A 12 8.89 10.28 9.16
N THR A 13 7.59 10.35 8.93
CA THR A 13 6.84 9.37 8.16
C THR A 13 7.56 9.22 6.84
N GLN A 14 8.17 8.05 6.61
CA GLN A 14 8.64 7.72 5.28
C GLN A 14 7.43 7.83 4.36
N ASN A 15 7.58 8.62 3.31
CA ASN A 15 6.58 8.83 2.27
C ASN A 15 6.11 7.46 1.77
N VAL A 16 5.01 6.97 2.33
CA VAL A 16 4.15 6.01 1.67
C VAL A 16 3.72 6.74 0.41
N HIS A 17 4.11 6.26 -0.76
CA HIS A 17 3.59 6.75 -2.04
C HIS A 17 2.07 6.64 -1.98
N GLN A 18 1.40 7.70 -1.56
CA GLN A 18 -0.03 7.85 -1.65
C GLN A 18 -0.29 8.08 -3.13
N GLY A 19 -0.66 7.01 -3.84
CA GLY A 19 -1.23 7.15 -5.18
C GLY A 19 -2.40 8.15 -5.13
N PRO A 20 -2.80 8.73 -6.27
CA PRO A 20 -3.85 9.74 -6.30
C PRO A 20 -5.14 9.18 -5.69
N THR A 21 -5.49 9.62 -4.48
CA THR A 21 -6.76 9.25 -3.83
C THR A 21 -7.95 9.84 -4.58
N ASP A 22 -7.70 10.87 -5.39
CA ASP A 22 -8.69 11.62 -6.15
C ASP A 22 -9.33 10.82 -7.27
N THR A 23 -8.68 9.72 -7.68
CA THR A 23 -9.19 8.78 -8.69
C THR A 23 -9.92 7.58 -8.09
N LEU A 24 -10.15 7.56 -6.77
CA LEU A 24 -10.88 6.46 -6.13
C LEU A 24 -12.37 6.79 -6.09
N LEU A 25 -13.20 5.78 -6.39
CA LEU A 25 -14.64 5.88 -6.19
C LEU A 25 -15.01 5.59 -4.72
N PRO A 26 -16.17 6.07 -4.25
CA PRO A 26 -16.68 5.75 -2.91
C PRO A 26 -16.71 4.24 -2.64
N GLY A 27 -16.01 3.83 -1.58
CA GLY A 27 -15.88 2.42 -1.18
C GLY A 27 -14.70 1.68 -1.81
N GLN A 28 -13.93 2.31 -2.69
CA GLN A 28 -12.68 1.76 -3.21
C GLN A 28 -11.49 2.14 -2.32
N PHE A 29 -10.43 1.34 -2.42
CA PHE A 29 -9.11 1.61 -1.85
C PHE A 29 -8.04 1.09 -2.81
N LEU A 30 -6.88 1.74 -2.81
CA LEU A 30 -5.74 1.30 -3.59
C LEU A 30 -4.79 0.51 -2.71
N VAL A 31 -4.25 -0.59 -3.21
CA VAL A 31 -3.22 -1.37 -2.55
C VAL A 31 -1.96 -1.32 -3.39
N GLY A 32 -0.85 -0.86 -2.79
CA GLY A 32 0.43 -0.75 -3.48
C GLY A 32 1.22 -2.07 -3.55
N ALA A 33 2.39 -1.96 -4.17
CA ALA A 33 3.41 -3.01 -4.15
C ALA A 33 3.87 -3.30 -2.70
N PRO A 34 4.28 -4.54 -2.39
CA PRO A 34 4.80 -4.86 -1.07
C PRO A 34 6.06 -4.04 -0.77
N HIS A 35 6.18 -3.56 0.46
CA HIS A 35 7.38 -2.83 0.88
C HIS A 35 8.59 -3.78 0.98
N PRO A 36 9.79 -3.40 0.48
CA PRO A 36 10.93 -4.32 0.35
C PRO A 36 11.46 -4.91 1.66
N VAL A 37 11.24 -4.23 2.80
CA VAL A 37 11.70 -4.70 4.12
C VAL A 37 10.57 -5.37 4.90
N SER A 38 9.50 -4.63 5.25
CA SER A 38 8.38 -5.14 6.04
C SER A 38 7.43 -6.08 5.29
N ASN A 39 7.49 -6.17 3.96
CA ASN A 39 6.54 -6.89 3.08
C ASN A 39 5.07 -6.44 3.19
N ILE A 40 4.76 -5.41 4.00
CA ILE A 40 3.43 -4.84 4.11
C ILE A 40 3.12 -3.98 2.89
N ARG A 41 1.90 -4.13 2.37
CA ARG A 41 1.40 -3.32 1.26
C ARG A 41 0.82 -2.00 1.78
N PRO A 42 1.25 -0.85 1.25
CA PRO A 42 0.62 0.43 1.60
C PRO A 42 -0.80 0.47 1.02
N ILE A 43 -1.71 1.08 1.78
CA ILE A 43 -3.11 1.22 1.41
C ILE A 43 -3.46 2.70 1.34
N ALA A 44 -4.05 3.14 0.23
CA ALA A 44 -4.63 4.47 0.11
C ALA A 44 -6.16 4.36 0.13
N PHE A 45 -6.79 5.02 1.09
CA PHE A 45 -8.24 5.01 1.25
C PHE A 45 -8.88 6.12 0.41
N TYR A 46 -10.10 5.86 -0.10
CA TYR A 46 -10.94 6.92 -0.64
C TYR A 46 -11.23 7.99 0.42
N ILE A 47 -11.09 9.25 0.05
CA ILE A 47 -11.42 10.42 0.87
C ILE A 47 -12.57 11.16 0.19
N ALA A 48 -13.71 11.24 0.88
CA ALA A 48 -14.86 11.97 0.37
C ALA A 48 -14.61 13.49 0.43
N SER A 49 -15.14 14.23 -0.55
CA SER A 49 -15.12 15.70 -0.53
C SER A 49 -15.90 16.28 0.64
N ASP A 50 -16.95 15.57 1.09
CA ASP A 50 -17.78 15.86 2.26
C ASP A 50 -17.49 14.90 3.42
N GLU A 51 -16.21 14.55 3.65
CA GLU A 51 -15.79 13.63 4.72
C GLU A 51 -16.32 14.09 6.09
N THR A 52 -17.04 13.20 6.78
CA THR A 52 -17.56 13.51 8.11
C THR A 52 -16.46 13.37 9.17
N PRO A 53 -16.58 14.01 10.34
CA PRO A 53 -15.61 13.84 11.43
C PRO A 53 -15.44 12.38 11.88
N SER A 54 -16.51 11.58 11.85
CA SER A 54 -16.49 10.14 12.18
C SER A 54 -15.72 9.33 11.14
N GLU A 55 -15.96 9.57 9.85
CA GLU A 55 -15.22 8.94 8.73
C GLU A 55 -13.74 9.27 8.80
N ARG A 56 -13.41 10.56 8.98
CA ARG A 56 -12.02 11.02 9.14
C ARG A 56 -11.33 10.34 10.32
N THR A 57 -12.00 10.31 11.47
CA THR A 57 -11.44 9.67 12.68
C THR A 57 -11.13 8.20 12.40
N TYR A 58 -12.06 7.46 11.82
CA TYR A 58 -11.85 6.04 11.53
C TYR A 58 -10.77 5.82 10.46
N ARG A 59 -10.72 6.65 9.42
CA ARG A 59 -9.65 6.61 8.41
C ARG A 59 -8.28 6.82 9.05
N LEU A 60 -8.12 7.86 9.87
CA LEU A 60 -6.85 8.13 10.57
C LEU A 60 -6.44 6.97 11.49
N MET A 61 -7.38 6.33 12.19
CA MET A 61 -7.08 5.14 12.99
C MET A 61 -6.55 3.97 12.12
N ARG A 62 -7.08 3.78 10.91
CA ARG A 62 -6.59 2.76 9.96
C ARG A 62 -5.21 3.10 9.40
N GLU A 63 -4.97 4.37 9.08
CA GLU A 63 -3.66 4.86 8.61
C GLU A 63 -2.59 4.71 9.70
N GLU A 64 -2.90 5.08 10.95
CA GLU A 64 -2.04 4.88 12.11
C GLU A 64 -1.76 3.39 12.35
N ALA A 65 -2.78 2.54 12.24
CA ALA A 65 -2.64 1.10 12.34
C ALA A 65 -1.67 0.55 11.28
N ALA A 66 -1.88 0.91 10.01
CA ALA A 66 -1.01 0.50 8.92
C ALA A 66 0.44 0.98 9.12
N SER A 67 0.65 2.21 9.60
CA SER A 67 1.98 2.76 9.88
C SER A 67 2.68 2.04 11.04
N THR A 68 1.94 1.68 12.08
CA THR A 68 2.49 0.97 13.23
C THR A 68 2.85 -0.47 12.86
N ASP A 69 1.96 -1.15 12.14
CA ASP A 69 2.19 -2.52 11.67
C ASP A 69 3.41 -2.54 10.73
N HIS A 70 3.49 -1.60 9.79
CA HIS A 70 4.66 -1.42 8.93
C HIS A 70 5.96 -1.28 9.73
N SER A 71 5.98 -0.39 10.74
CA SER A 71 7.17 -0.13 11.54
C SER A 71 7.60 -1.36 12.34
N PHE A 72 6.65 -2.09 12.92
CA PHE A 72 6.92 -3.32 13.67
C PHE A 72 7.55 -4.39 12.77
N TRP A 73 6.93 -4.66 11.61
CA TRP A 73 7.42 -5.68 10.70
C TRP A 73 8.73 -5.28 9.99
N ALA A 74 8.95 -3.98 9.75
CA ALA A 74 10.24 -3.51 9.24
C ALA A 74 11.37 -3.79 10.24
N ASP A 75 11.16 -3.49 11.52
CA ASP A 75 12.13 -3.76 12.59
C ASP A 75 12.35 -5.27 12.77
N ASN A 76 11.27 -6.06 12.84
CA ASN A 76 11.35 -7.52 12.95
C ASN A 76 12.15 -8.14 11.81
N ASN A 77 11.82 -7.80 10.56
CA ASN A 77 12.49 -8.39 9.40
C ASN A 77 13.95 -7.96 9.31
N THR A 78 14.27 -6.72 9.71
CA THR A 78 15.66 -6.25 9.78
C THR A 78 16.48 -7.03 10.81
N ARG A 79 15.90 -7.32 11.99
CA ARG A 79 16.56 -8.11 13.03
C ARG A 79 16.75 -9.56 12.61
N PHE A 80 15.71 -10.16 12.04
CA PHE A 80 15.75 -11.51 11.50
C PHE A 80 16.84 -11.65 10.43
N GLU A 81 16.86 -10.75 9.45
CA GLU A 81 17.83 -10.84 8.35
C GLU A 81 19.27 -10.65 8.84
N ARG A 82 19.48 -9.75 9.81
CA ARG A 82 20.79 -9.59 10.46
C ARG A 82 21.24 -10.87 11.16
N GLY A 83 20.38 -11.46 11.99
CA GLY A 83 20.72 -12.68 12.72
C GLY A 83 20.92 -13.87 11.80
N ARG A 84 20.13 -13.97 10.72
CA ARG A 84 20.27 -15.01 9.69
C ARG A 84 21.65 -14.96 9.05
N ILE A 85 22.09 -13.77 8.61
CA ILE A 85 23.41 -13.58 8.00
C ILE A 85 24.54 -13.93 8.99
N GLU A 86 24.40 -13.55 10.26
CA GLU A 86 25.39 -13.87 11.30
C GLU A 86 25.48 -15.38 11.59
N PHE A 87 24.32 -16.04 11.67
CA PHE A 87 24.23 -17.49 11.85
C PHE A 87 24.85 -18.25 10.67
N GLU A 88 24.53 -17.85 9.43
CA GLU A 88 25.10 -18.43 8.22
C GLU A 88 26.62 -18.33 8.20
N ARG A 89 27.17 -17.14 8.49
CA ARG A 89 28.63 -16.93 8.58
C ARG A 89 29.26 -17.85 9.62
N THR A 90 28.70 -17.88 10.83
CA THR A 90 29.21 -18.72 11.92
C THR A 90 29.18 -20.21 11.57
N ARG A 91 28.14 -20.67 10.86
CA ARG A 91 28.02 -22.06 10.41
C ARG A 91 29.02 -22.40 9.32
N ILE A 92 29.17 -21.53 8.32
CA ILE A 92 30.15 -21.71 7.24
C ILE A 92 31.57 -21.75 7.81
N ASP A 93 31.91 -20.89 8.76
CA ASP A 93 33.24 -20.87 9.39
C ASP A 93 33.54 -22.16 10.18
N ARG A 94 32.52 -22.82 10.74
CA ARG A 94 32.67 -24.04 11.55
C ARG A 94 32.61 -25.34 10.74
N THR A 95 31.71 -25.40 9.75
CA THR A 95 31.34 -26.65 9.05
C THR A 95 31.63 -26.59 7.55
N GLY A 96 31.99 -25.43 7.01
CA GLY A 96 32.27 -25.21 5.58
C GLY A 96 31.03 -24.98 4.72
N SER A 97 29.83 -25.21 5.25
CA SER A 97 28.55 -24.98 4.57
C SER A 97 27.43 -24.71 5.57
N CYS A 98 26.37 -24.03 5.14
CA CYS A 98 25.13 -23.88 5.89
C CYS A 98 23.99 -24.56 5.12
N THR A 99 23.37 -25.57 5.71
CA THR A 99 22.26 -26.31 5.11
C THR A 99 20.91 -25.72 5.54
N LEU A 100 19.83 -26.10 4.86
CA LEU A 100 18.47 -25.71 5.26
C LEU A 100 18.10 -26.24 6.65
N ASP A 101 18.62 -27.40 7.04
CA ASP A 101 18.40 -27.97 8.38
C ASP A 101 19.07 -27.10 9.45
N ASP A 102 20.28 -26.58 9.19
CA ASP A 102 20.93 -25.63 10.09
C ASP A 102 20.11 -24.34 10.23
N LEU A 103 19.58 -23.80 9.13
CA LEU A 103 18.73 -22.60 9.15
C LEU A 103 17.43 -22.82 9.91
N SER A 104 16.88 -24.04 9.90
CA SER A 104 15.68 -24.37 10.67
C SER A 104 15.88 -24.18 12.17
N VAL A 105 17.08 -24.51 12.68
CA VAL A 105 17.46 -24.30 14.08
C VAL A 105 17.47 -22.80 14.40
N TYR A 106 18.09 -21.99 13.54
CA TYR A 106 18.08 -20.53 13.69
C TYR A 106 16.65 -19.97 13.68
N PHE A 107 15.79 -20.45 12.77
CA PHE A 107 14.40 -19.99 12.72
C PHE A 107 13.63 -20.31 14.00
N GLN A 108 13.87 -21.47 14.60
CA GLN A 108 13.26 -21.83 15.88
C GLN A 108 13.78 -20.95 17.01
N GLU A 109 15.09 -20.74 17.09
CA GLU A 109 15.72 -19.89 18.10
C GLU A 109 15.22 -18.45 18.02
N TYR A 110 15.21 -17.85 16.82
CA TYR A 110 14.70 -16.49 16.62
C TYR A 110 13.23 -16.34 17.04
N GLN A 111 12.40 -17.35 16.73
CA GLN A 111 10.99 -17.36 17.12
C GLN A 111 10.82 -17.41 18.64
N ASN A 112 11.64 -18.22 19.33
CA ASN A 112 11.63 -18.30 20.79
C ASN A 112 12.09 -16.98 21.42
N GLU A 113 13.19 -16.40 20.94
CA GLU A 113 13.72 -15.13 21.45
C GLU A 113 12.79 -13.95 21.22
N SER A 114 12.10 -13.94 20.07
CA SER A 114 11.16 -12.87 19.71
C SER A 114 9.74 -13.12 20.20
N TYR A 115 9.49 -14.22 20.93
CA TYR A 115 8.14 -14.64 21.32
C TYR A 115 7.43 -13.57 22.15
N GLU A 116 8.08 -13.05 23.20
CA GLU A 116 7.49 -12.03 24.08
C GLU A 116 7.11 -10.76 23.30
N ARG A 117 7.99 -10.30 22.41
CA ARG A 117 7.75 -9.15 21.53
C ARG A 117 6.52 -9.36 20.63
N HIS A 118 6.39 -10.55 20.05
CA HIS A 118 5.21 -10.88 19.22
C HIS A 118 3.93 -10.98 20.05
N VAL A 119 4.00 -11.51 21.27
CA VAL A 119 2.84 -11.55 22.18
C VAL A 119 2.41 -10.13 22.55
N GLU A 120 3.34 -9.24 22.88
CA GLU A 120 3.04 -7.84 23.17
C GLU A 120 2.44 -7.11 21.97
N TYR A 121 3.01 -7.30 20.78
CA TYR A 121 2.46 -6.78 19.53
C TYR A 121 1.05 -7.29 19.28
N ASN A 122 0.81 -8.60 19.41
CA ASN A 122 -0.51 -9.18 19.22
C ASN A 122 -1.53 -8.63 20.23
N LYS A 123 -1.16 -8.48 21.50
CA LYS A 123 -1.99 -7.83 22.52
C LYS A 123 -2.34 -6.39 22.13
N TYR A 124 -1.37 -5.63 21.61
CA TYR A 124 -1.57 -4.28 21.10
C TYR A 124 -2.56 -4.27 19.92
N VAL A 125 -2.37 -5.14 18.92
CA VAL A 125 -3.24 -5.24 17.75
C VAL A 125 -4.68 -5.57 18.16
N TRP A 126 -4.86 -6.55 19.04
CA TRP A 126 -6.19 -6.92 19.56
C TRP A 126 -6.86 -5.74 20.27
N LYS A 127 -6.14 -5.09 21.20
CA LYS A 127 -6.67 -3.93 21.94
C LYS A 127 -7.02 -2.77 21.01
N ARG A 128 -6.18 -2.49 20.01
CA ARG A 128 -6.42 -1.46 18.99
C ARG A 128 -7.66 -1.80 18.16
N ASN A 129 -7.77 -3.02 17.65
CA ASN A 129 -8.89 -3.45 16.81
C ASN A 129 -10.22 -3.36 17.56
N TRP A 130 -10.25 -3.77 18.83
CA TRP A 130 -11.42 -3.60 19.69
C TRP A 130 -11.83 -2.14 19.86
N ARG A 131 -10.87 -1.22 20.03
CA ARG A 131 -11.14 0.22 20.12
C ARG A 131 -11.65 0.82 18.80
N MET A 132 -11.33 0.20 17.66
CA MET A 132 -11.75 0.67 16.33
C MET A 132 -13.17 0.24 15.95
N VAL A 133 -13.75 -0.76 16.61
CA VAL A 133 -15.09 -1.30 16.25
C VAL A 133 -16.15 -0.21 16.26
N TRP A 134 -16.29 0.53 17.37
CA TRP A 134 -17.33 1.56 17.50
C TRP A 134 -17.15 2.75 16.54
N PRO A 135 -15.95 3.36 16.43
CA PRO A 135 -15.68 4.36 15.40
C PRO A 135 -15.96 3.87 13.99
N GLY A 136 -15.61 2.60 13.68
CA GLY A 136 -15.86 1.98 12.39
C GLY A 136 -17.35 1.84 12.08
N ILE A 137 -18.15 1.38 13.03
CA ILE A 137 -19.62 1.30 12.88
C ILE A 137 -20.21 2.69 12.65
N ARG A 138 -19.79 3.69 13.44
CA ARG A 138 -20.28 5.07 13.30
C ARG A 138 -19.93 5.66 11.93
N ALA A 139 -18.68 5.52 11.50
CA ALA A 139 -18.23 5.95 10.17
C ALA A 139 -19.00 5.25 9.05
N TRP A 140 -19.23 3.94 9.17
CA TRP A 140 -19.99 3.16 8.19
C TRP A 140 -21.45 3.64 8.07
N VAL A 141 -22.14 3.91 9.19
CA VAL A 141 -23.50 4.47 9.16
C VAL A 141 -23.52 5.82 8.45
N ASP A 142 -22.55 6.69 8.74
CA ASP A 142 -22.43 7.99 8.08
C ASP A 142 -22.17 7.87 6.57
N GLU A 143 -21.34 6.91 6.17
CA GLU A 143 -21.02 6.63 4.77
C GLU A 143 -22.24 6.09 4.03
N VAL A 144 -22.94 5.09 4.59
CA VAL A 144 -24.12 4.45 3.98
C VAL A 144 -25.23 5.47 3.76
N ARG A 145 -25.49 6.35 4.73
CA ARG A 145 -26.49 7.43 4.61
C ARG A 145 -26.18 8.40 3.46
N ARG A 146 -24.91 8.56 3.09
CA ARG A 146 -24.44 9.52 2.06
C ARG A 146 -24.04 8.85 0.74
N ARG A 147 -24.07 7.51 0.68
CA ARG A 147 -23.51 6.72 -0.43
C ARG A 147 -24.13 7.03 -1.79
N GLY A 148 -25.44 7.25 -1.86
CA GLY A 148 -26.14 7.58 -3.11
C GLY A 148 -25.58 8.86 -3.75
N ARG A 149 -25.67 9.99 -3.02
CA ARG A 149 -25.16 11.30 -3.48
C ARG A 149 -23.67 11.27 -3.83
N ARG A 150 -22.86 10.55 -3.03
CA ARG A 150 -21.41 10.47 -3.26
C ARG A 150 -21.05 9.69 -4.52
N ARG A 151 -21.81 8.64 -4.86
CA ARG A 151 -21.58 7.89 -6.11
C ARG A 151 -21.85 8.75 -7.33
N GLU A 152 -22.97 9.48 -7.34
CA GLU A 152 -23.31 10.40 -8.43
C GLU A 152 -22.22 11.47 -8.60
N PHE A 153 -21.82 12.13 -7.51
CA PHE A 153 -20.78 13.15 -7.54
C PHE A 153 -19.41 12.62 -7.97
N ALA A 154 -19.00 11.43 -7.49
CA ALA A 154 -17.73 10.83 -7.86
C ALA A 154 -17.71 10.39 -9.32
N VAL A 155 -18.81 9.84 -9.84
CA VAL A 155 -18.94 9.48 -11.26
C VAL A 155 -18.87 10.73 -12.15
N ALA A 156 -19.56 11.81 -11.77
CA ALA A 156 -19.48 13.08 -12.49
C ALA A 156 -18.05 13.62 -12.54
N ARG A 157 -17.34 13.65 -11.40
CA ARG A 157 -15.95 14.08 -11.32
C ARG A 157 -15.00 13.22 -12.16
N HIS A 158 -15.19 11.90 -12.15
CA HIS A 158 -14.41 10.99 -12.97
C HIS A 158 -14.67 11.19 -14.47
N ALA A 159 -15.92 11.44 -14.86
CA ALA A 159 -16.27 11.75 -16.24
C ALA A 159 -15.59 13.04 -16.73
N GLU A 160 -15.52 14.07 -15.87
CA GLU A 160 -14.81 15.32 -16.17
C GLU A 160 -13.30 15.10 -16.39
N GLN A 161 -12.65 14.29 -15.54
CA GLN A 161 -11.22 13.95 -15.70
C GLN A 161 -10.92 13.24 -17.03
N GLY A 162 -11.83 12.38 -17.50
CA GLY A 162 -11.67 11.64 -18.76
C GLY A 162 -11.94 12.47 -20.02
N TYR A 163 -12.71 13.56 -19.93
CA TYR A 163 -13.12 14.35 -21.09
C TYR A 163 -12.14 15.47 -21.48
N PHE A 164 -11.37 16.02 -20.52
CA PHE A 164 -10.50 17.17 -20.80
C PHE A 164 -9.09 16.82 -21.28
N PHE A 165 -8.53 15.65 -20.94
CA PHE A 165 -7.17 15.29 -21.36
C PHE A 165 -7.05 14.71 -22.79
N GLY A 166 -8.17 14.38 -23.44
CA GLY A 166 -8.18 13.77 -24.77
C GLY A 166 -8.26 14.74 -25.95
N ARG A 167 -8.54 16.04 -25.71
CA ARG A 167 -8.84 16.98 -26.81
C ARG A 167 -7.66 17.84 -27.25
N GLU A 168 -6.74 18.16 -26.34
CA GLU A 168 -5.57 19.01 -26.70
C GLU A 168 -4.46 18.25 -27.44
N GLY A 169 -4.39 16.91 -27.31
CA GLY A 169 -3.44 16.08 -28.06
C GLY A 169 -3.88 15.86 -29.50
N VAL A 170 -5.16 15.50 -29.70
CA VAL A 170 -5.72 15.16 -31.02
C VAL A 170 -5.74 16.37 -31.96
N GLU A 171 -5.94 17.59 -31.46
CA GLU A 171 -5.92 18.80 -32.29
C GLU A 171 -4.50 19.20 -32.72
N LYS A 172 -3.49 18.93 -31.88
CA LYS A 172 -2.07 19.12 -32.22
C LYS A 172 -1.54 18.09 -33.20
N ASP A 173 -2.00 16.84 -33.09
CA ASP A 173 -1.63 15.76 -34.01
C ASP A 173 -2.33 15.92 -35.36
N ARG A 174 -3.62 16.29 -35.37
CA ARG A 174 -4.38 16.60 -36.59
C ARG A 174 -3.85 17.83 -37.34
N ALA A 175 -3.29 18.82 -36.62
CA ALA A 175 -2.64 19.98 -37.23
C ALA A 175 -1.25 19.68 -37.82
N LYS A 176 -0.58 18.60 -37.36
CA LYS A 176 0.67 18.10 -37.96
C LYS A 176 0.41 17.29 -39.23
N ASP A 177 -0.61 16.43 -39.22
CA ASP A 177 -0.93 15.56 -40.37
C ASP A 177 -1.45 16.32 -41.60
N VAL A 178 -1.98 17.54 -41.42
CA VAL A 178 -2.42 18.40 -42.55
C VAL A 178 -1.24 19.12 -43.22
N LYS A 179 -0.08 19.23 -42.56
CA LYS A 179 1.12 19.87 -43.15
C LYS A 179 1.99 18.90 -43.94
N ASP A 180 2.01 17.62 -43.60
CA ASP A 180 2.78 16.60 -44.30
C ASP A 180 1.82 15.71 -45.11
N GLY A 181 1.51 16.15 -46.33
CA GLY A 181 0.62 15.45 -47.25
C GLY A 181 1.05 14.00 -47.50
N SER A 182 0.43 13.05 -46.80
CA SER A 182 0.48 11.63 -47.15
C SER A 182 -0.81 10.95 -46.70
N ALA A 183 -1.47 10.29 -47.65
CA ALA A 183 -2.72 9.56 -47.41
C ALA A 183 -2.47 8.32 -46.53
N PRO A 184 -3.40 7.95 -45.63
CA PRO A 184 -3.21 6.80 -44.75
C PRO A 184 -3.35 5.48 -45.53
N GLN A 185 -2.30 4.67 -45.49
CA GLN A 185 -2.29 3.27 -45.97
C GLN A 185 -3.03 2.36 -44.98
N PRO A 186 -3.71 1.29 -45.45
CA PRO A 186 -4.55 0.43 -44.61
C PRO A 186 -3.72 -0.40 -43.61
N SER A 187 -4.25 -0.49 -42.38
CA SER A 187 -3.68 -1.17 -41.21
C SER A 187 -3.48 -2.67 -41.40
N GLN A 188 -2.28 -3.17 -41.04
CA GLN A 188 -1.96 -4.61 -40.90
C GLN A 188 -2.65 -5.21 -39.65
N PRO A 189 -2.97 -6.52 -39.65
CA PRO A 189 -3.90 -7.12 -38.69
C PRO A 189 -3.30 -7.34 -37.28
N GLU A 190 -4.11 -7.09 -36.26
CA GLU A 190 -3.84 -7.12 -34.80
C GLU A 190 -3.38 -8.48 -34.21
N ALA A 191 -3.13 -9.50 -35.06
CA ALA A 191 -2.88 -10.87 -34.61
C ALA A 191 -1.57 -11.02 -33.81
N ASN A 192 -0.53 -10.23 -34.11
CA ASN A 192 0.81 -10.47 -33.58
C ASN A 192 1.00 -10.08 -32.10
N ARG A 193 0.21 -9.14 -31.58
CA ARG A 193 0.41 -8.57 -30.23
C ARG A 193 -0.12 -9.50 -29.11
N ARG A 194 -1.05 -10.40 -29.44
CA ARG A 194 -1.55 -11.41 -28.49
C ARG A 194 -0.54 -12.56 -28.31
N ASP A 195 0.11 -12.97 -29.40
CA ASP A 195 1.07 -14.09 -29.38
C ASP A 195 2.39 -13.71 -28.68
N GLU A 196 2.84 -12.47 -28.80
CA GLU A 196 3.98 -11.96 -28.00
C GLU A 196 3.70 -11.97 -26.50
N LYS A 197 2.45 -11.68 -26.10
CA LYS A 197 2.06 -11.64 -24.70
C LYS A 197 1.95 -13.03 -24.07
N ILE A 198 1.71 -14.08 -24.86
CA ILE A 198 1.67 -15.47 -24.37
C ILE A 198 3.09 -16.02 -24.17
N ARG A 199 4.06 -15.59 -25.00
CA ARG A 199 5.46 -16.02 -24.90
C ARG A 199 6.23 -15.43 -23.72
N SER A 200 5.74 -14.37 -23.07
CA SER A 200 6.43 -13.77 -21.91
C SER A 200 6.16 -14.48 -20.58
N TYR A 201 5.32 -15.51 -20.55
CA TYR A 201 4.90 -16.20 -19.31
C TYR A 201 5.44 -17.64 -19.16
N TYR A 202 6.16 -18.16 -20.16
CA TYR A 202 6.80 -19.48 -20.16
C TYR A 202 8.27 -19.36 -20.58
#